data_AF-A0A2T4V5R8-F1
#
_entry.id   AF-A0A2T4V5R8-F1
#
_cell.length_a   1.000
_cell.length_b   1.000
_cell.length_c   1.000
_cell.angle_alpha   90.00
_cell.angle_beta   90.00
_cell.angle_gamma   90.00
#
_symmetry.space_group_name_H-M   'P 1'
#
loop_
_entity.id
_entity.type
_entity.pdbx_description
1 polymer ?
#
loop_
_entity_poly.entity_id
_entity_poly.type
_entity_poly.pdbx_seq_one_letter_code
_entity_poly.pdbx_strand_id
1 'polypeptide(L)'
;MRHARAVFLALALAATPAVAKPPKEGKRISLDVTRANVHDVLRMLADVGRLNLVVSEEVQGSVTLTLRNVPWTEALDVVLASRGLGMEQRGNILRVAPLKTLQEEAEVLARLKQAKEQAAPLRTWLIPVNYAQASELLPHVKALLSPRGSVSVDARTNTLIVTDVEAPRLP
;
A
#
# COMPACT_ATOMS: atom_id res chain seq x y z
N MET A 1 43.96 17.77 -48.86
CA MET A 1 44.78 16.62 -48.41
C MET A 1 44.68 16.58 -46.89
N ARG A 2 43.97 15.58 -46.32
CA ARG A 2 44.53 14.43 -45.56
C ARG A 2 45.29 14.90 -44.29
N HIS A 3 44.98 14.59 -43.03
CA HIS A 3 44.48 13.39 -42.33
C HIS A 3 43.88 13.84 -40.96
N ALA A 4 42.69 13.42 -40.53
CA ALA A 4 42.39 12.17 -39.81
C ALA A 4 43.25 11.92 -38.56
N ARG A 5 42.66 12.07 -37.36
CA ARG A 5 42.91 11.21 -36.19
C ARG A 5 41.71 11.24 -35.24
N ALA A 6 40.98 10.14 -35.28
CA ALA A 6 39.93 9.77 -34.34
C ALA A 6 40.54 9.44 -32.98
N VAL A 7 39.88 9.88 -31.90
CA VAL A 7 40.05 9.31 -30.56
C VAL A 7 38.68 8.78 -30.16
N PHE A 8 38.60 7.45 -30.16
CA PHE A 8 37.55 6.63 -29.57
C PHE A 8 37.84 6.47 -28.06
N LEU A 9 36.85 5.93 -27.33
CA LEU A 9 36.90 5.41 -25.94
C LEU A 9 36.67 6.49 -24.85
N ALA A 10 35.77 6.35 -23.88
CA ALA A 10 35.17 5.15 -23.31
C ALA A 10 33.77 5.41 -22.74
N LEU A 11 32.96 4.38 -22.88
CA LEU A 11 31.69 4.09 -22.23
C LEU A 11 31.72 4.35 -20.72
N ALA A 12 30.92 5.29 -20.22
CA ALA A 12 30.54 5.35 -18.81
C ALA A 12 29.09 4.85 -18.70
N LEU A 13 28.96 3.53 -18.52
CA LEU A 13 27.70 2.89 -18.15
C LEU A 13 27.27 3.46 -16.79
N ALA A 14 26.22 4.27 -16.78
CA ALA A 14 25.59 4.72 -15.55
C ALA A 14 24.97 3.50 -14.84
N ALA A 15 25.73 2.89 -13.94
CA ALA A 15 25.19 1.94 -12.99
C ALA A 15 24.27 2.71 -12.04
N THR A 16 22.96 2.53 -12.19
CA THR A 16 22.00 2.88 -11.15
C THR A 16 22.41 2.13 -9.88
N PRO A 17 22.62 2.81 -8.74
CA PRO A 17 22.81 2.10 -7.50
C PRO A 17 21.50 1.36 -7.23
N ALA A 18 21.51 0.04 -7.38
CA ALA A 18 20.48 -0.82 -6.85
C ALA A 18 20.33 -0.45 -5.37
N VAL A 19 19.16 0.07 -5.00
CA VAL A 19 18.81 0.37 -3.61
C VAL A 19 18.89 -0.94 -2.85
N ALA A 20 20.04 -1.18 -2.22
CA ALA A 20 20.22 -2.29 -1.30
C ALA A 20 19.29 -2.03 -0.13
N LYS A 21 18.21 -2.83 -0.06
CA LYS A 21 17.28 -2.85 1.06
C LYS A 21 18.11 -2.95 2.35
N PRO A 22 17.95 -2.03 3.33
CA PRO A 22 18.77 -2.04 4.53
C PRO A 22 18.70 -3.42 5.21
N PRO A 23 19.80 -3.90 5.80
CA PRO A 23 19.81 -5.20 6.46
C PRO A 23 18.71 -5.19 7.52
N LYS A 24 17.76 -6.11 7.39
CA LYS A 24 16.70 -6.28 8.37
C LYS A 24 17.36 -6.66 9.69
N GLU A 25 17.46 -5.68 10.60
CA GLU A 25 18.02 -5.87 11.93
C GLU A 25 17.16 -6.89 12.69
N GLY A 26 17.72 -8.07 12.93
CA GLY A 26 16.98 -9.16 13.54
C GLY A 26 17.92 -10.25 14.03
N LYS A 27 17.48 -10.98 15.05
CA LYS A 27 18.18 -12.16 15.55
C LYS A 27 18.44 -13.13 14.40
N ARG A 28 19.70 -13.57 14.28
CA ARG A 28 20.09 -14.56 13.27
C ARG A 28 19.80 -15.96 13.77
N ILE A 29 19.37 -16.81 12.86
CA ILE A 29 19.02 -18.20 13.12
C ILE A 29 19.74 -19.11 12.12
N SER A 30 20.04 -20.31 12.57
CA SER A 30 20.46 -21.43 11.74
C SER A 30 19.46 -22.55 12.02
N LEU A 31 18.81 -23.05 10.98
CA LEU A 31 17.74 -24.03 11.10
C LEU A 31 17.85 -25.01 9.94
N ASP A 32 17.77 -26.30 10.23
CA ASP A 32 17.70 -27.34 9.22
C ASP A 32 16.48 -28.20 9.50
N VAL A 33 15.49 -28.14 8.61
CA VAL A 33 14.26 -28.92 8.74
C VAL A 33 13.94 -29.59 7.42
N THR A 34 13.57 -30.87 7.52
CA THR A 34 13.20 -31.69 6.37
C THR A 34 11.76 -32.14 6.52
N ARG A 35 10.91 -31.82 5.53
CA ARG A 35 9.49 -32.22 5.49
C ARG A 35 8.70 -31.81 6.74
N ALA A 36 9.07 -30.69 7.37
CA ALA A 36 8.40 -30.17 8.56
C ALA A 36 7.08 -29.47 8.18
N ASN A 37 6.09 -29.50 9.07
CA ASN A 37 4.83 -28.79 8.85
C ASN A 37 5.09 -27.27 8.81
N VAL A 38 4.50 -26.57 7.83
CA VAL A 38 4.60 -25.11 7.69
C VAL A 38 4.18 -24.41 8.99
N HIS A 39 3.13 -24.88 9.67
CA HIS A 39 2.65 -24.30 10.93
C HIS A 39 3.72 -24.30 12.01
N ASP A 40 4.45 -25.41 12.15
CA ASP A 40 5.46 -25.56 13.20
C ASP A 40 6.68 -24.68 12.90
N VAL A 41 7.10 -24.63 11.63
CA VAL A 41 8.18 -23.74 11.21
C VAL A 41 7.83 -22.27 11.44
N LEU A 42 6.62 -21.84 11.06
CA LEU A 42 6.16 -20.47 11.27
C LEU A 42 6.08 -20.13 12.77
N ARG A 43 5.62 -21.06 13.61
CA ARG A 43 5.57 -20.89 15.08
C ARG A 43 6.98 -20.67 15.63
N MET A 44 7.94 -21.51 15.26
CA MET A 44 9.34 -21.37 15.70
C MET A 44 9.94 -20.01 15.30
N LEU A 45 9.65 -19.52 14.08
CA LEU A 45 10.12 -18.22 13.61
C LEU A 45 9.46 -17.06 14.39
N ALA A 46 8.17 -17.15 14.69
CA ALA A 46 7.44 -16.16 15.46
C ALA A 46 7.94 -16.07 16.91
N ASP A 47 8.29 -17.21 17.53
CA ASP A 47 8.85 -17.28 18.88
C ASP A 47 10.20 -16.56 18.98
N VAL A 48 11.07 -16.72 17.97
CA VAL A 48 12.36 -16.01 17.89
C VAL A 48 12.13 -14.50 17.78
N GLY A 49 11.15 -14.10 16.97
CA GLY A 49 10.72 -12.71 16.76
C GLY A 49 9.93 -12.10 17.93
N ARG A 50 9.50 -12.91 18.91
CA ARG A 50 8.60 -12.54 20.02
C ARG A 50 7.28 -11.91 19.54
N LEU A 51 6.71 -12.42 18.45
CA LEU A 51 5.44 -11.98 17.89
C LEU A 51 4.35 -13.01 18.15
N ASN A 52 3.11 -12.56 18.31
CA ASN A 52 1.97 -13.48 18.35
C ASN A 52 1.62 -13.91 16.93
N LEU A 53 1.53 -15.22 16.68
CA LEU A 53 1.23 -15.75 15.35
C LEU A 53 -0.22 -16.22 15.26
N VAL A 54 -0.90 -15.80 14.19
CA VAL A 54 -2.21 -16.31 13.79
C VAL A 54 -2.08 -16.87 12.38
N VAL A 55 -2.31 -18.17 12.22
CA VAL A 55 -2.23 -18.85 10.91
C VAL A 55 -3.63 -19.28 10.50
N SER A 56 -4.04 -18.96 9.27
CA SER A 56 -5.30 -19.46 8.70
C SER A 56 -5.25 -20.98 8.45
N GLU A 57 -6.38 -21.68 8.58
CA GLU A 57 -6.47 -23.14 8.36
C GLU A 57 -6.12 -23.57 6.93
N GLU A 58 -6.23 -22.66 5.98
CA GLU A 58 -5.88 -22.85 4.57
C GLU A 58 -4.37 -23.02 4.33
N VAL A 59 -3.54 -22.62 5.29
CA VAL A 59 -2.08 -22.79 5.20
C VAL A 59 -1.77 -24.26 5.44
N GLN A 60 -1.57 -25.03 4.39
CA GLN A 60 -1.27 -26.46 4.50
C GLN A 60 -0.03 -26.84 3.70
N GLY A 61 0.69 -27.85 4.18
CA GLY A 61 1.85 -28.41 3.51
C GLY A 61 3.05 -28.60 4.42
N SER A 62 4.14 -29.08 3.81
CA SER A 62 5.42 -29.28 4.47
C SER A 62 6.52 -28.47 3.79
N VAL A 63 7.53 -28.01 4.51
CA VAL A 63 8.67 -27.30 3.93
C VAL A 63 9.96 -28.02 4.32
N THR A 64 10.88 -28.03 3.37
CA THR A 64 12.27 -28.43 3.59
C THR A 64 13.13 -27.19 3.38
N LEU A 65 13.89 -26.80 4.39
CA LEU A 65 14.75 -25.61 4.35
C LEU A 65 16.00 -25.86 5.18
N THR A 66 17.11 -25.29 4.72
CA THR A 66 18.38 -25.27 5.44
C THR A 66 18.88 -23.84 5.44
N LEU A 67 18.99 -23.25 6.64
CA LEU A 67 19.39 -21.87 6.88
C LEU A 67 20.66 -21.86 7.73
N ARG A 68 21.60 -20.99 7.37
CA ARG A 68 22.84 -20.78 8.12
C ARG A 68 23.05 -19.29 8.35
N ASN A 69 22.98 -18.86 9.61
CA ASN A 69 23.23 -17.48 10.02
C ASN A 69 22.36 -16.44 9.27
N VAL A 70 21.08 -16.75 9.08
CA VAL A 70 20.12 -15.91 8.35
C VAL A 70 19.28 -15.11 9.35
N PRO A 71 19.02 -13.81 9.17
CA PRO A 71 18.06 -13.06 9.97
C PRO A 71 16.67 -13.73 9.97
N TRP A 72 16.02 -13.85 11.12
CA TRP A 72 14.72 -14.53 11.23
C TRP A 72 13.64 -13.92 10.31
N THR A 73 13.68 -12.60 10.08
CA THR A 73 12.72 -11.93 9.18
C THR A 73 12.94 -12.30 7.71
N GLU A 74 14.19 -12.53 7.32
CA GLU A 74 14.51 -13.01 5.97
C GLU A 74 14.13 -14.48 5.81
N ALA A 75 14.40 -15.30 6.84
CA ALA A 75 13.95 -16.69 6.88
C ALA A 75 12.41 -16.80 6.74
N LEU A 76 11.67 -15.94 7.44
CA LEU A 76 10.22 -15.85 7.33
C LEU A 76 9.78 -15.51 5.91
N ASP A 77 10.36 -14.48 5.29
CA ASP A 77 10.05 -14.09 3.90
C ASP A 77 10.27 -15.27 2.93
N VAL A 78 11.36 -16.01 3.06
CA VAL A 78 11.69 -17.15 2.20
C VAL A 78 10.68 -18.29 2.37
N VAL A 79 10.30 -18.60 3.61
CA VAL A 79 9.29 -19.63 3.90
C VAL A 79 7.94 -19.25 3.29
N LEU A 80 7.51 -18.00 3.48
CA LEU A 80 6.26 -17.49 2.92
C LEU A 80 6.28 -17.53 1.38
N ALA A 81 7.36 -17.07 0.76
CA ALA A 81 7.53 -17.07 -0.70
C ALA A 81 7.49 -18.49 -1.31
N SER A 82 8.09 -19.48 -0.63
CA SER A 82 8.14 -20.87 -1.13
C SER A 82 6.75 -21.51 -1.28
N ARG A 83 5.77 -21.03 -0.51
CA ARG A 83 4.41 -21.58 -0.44
C ARG A 83 3.34 -20.59 -0.92
N GLY A 84 3.74 -19.44 -1.49
CA GLY A 84 2.80 -18.42 -1.95
C GLY A 84 1.93 -17.86 -0.81
N LEU A 85 2.48 -17.78 0.39
CA LEU A 85 1.82 -17.21 1.56
C LEU A 85 2.17 -15.72 1.67
N GLY A 86 1.25 -14.95 2.23
CA GLY A 86 1.49 -13.58 2.63
C GLY A 86 1.40 -13.43 4.15
N MET A 87 1.91 -12.31 4.64
CA MET A 87 1.81 -11.93 6.04
C MET A 87 1.23 -10.53 6.17
N GLU A 88 0.38 -10.33 7.17
CA GLU A 88 -0.05 -9.02 7.65
C GLU A 88 0.40 -8.84 9.08
N GLN A 89 1.21 -7.81 9.34
CA GLN A 89 1.60 -7.45 10.70
C GLN A 89 0.72 -6.30 11.19
N ARG A 90 0.03 -6.51 12.31
CA ARG A 90 -0.73 -5.48 13.03
C ARG A 90 -0.19 -5.38 14.45
N GLY A 91 0.75 -4.45 14.65
CA GLY A 91 1.46 -4.30 15.92
C GLY A 91 2.24 -5.57 16.30
N ASN A 92 1.84 -6.21 17.40
CA ASN A 92 2.46 -7.42 17.94
C ASN A 92 1.82 -8.74 17.43
N ILE A 93 0.89 -8.66 16.48
CA ILE A 93 0.21 -9.82 15.91
C ILE A 93 0.63 -9.96 14.45
N LEU A 94 1.11 -11.14 14.10
CA LEU A 94 1.48 -11.55 12.75
C LEU A 94 0.42 -12.54 12.25
N ARG A 95 -0.37 -12.12 11.25
CA ARG A 95 -1.32 -12.98 10.56
C ARG A 95 -0.69 -13.53 9.30
N VAL A 96 -0.73 -14.85 9.11
CA VAL A 96 -0.24 -15.53 7.91
C VAL A 96 -1.41 -16.23 7.20
N ALA A 97 -1.56 -15.96 5.91
CA ALA A 97 -2.61 -16.51 5.07
C ALA A 97 -2.11 -16.68 3.62
N PRO A 98 -2.78 -17.47 2.78
CA PRO A 98 -2.44 -17.56 1.36
C PRO A 98 -2.47 -16.18 0.67
N LEU A 99 -1.50 -15.90 -0.19
CA LEU A 99 -1.39 -14.60 -0.86
C LEU A 99 -2.63 -14.30 -1.71
N LYS A 100 -3.22 -15.33 -2.32
CA LYS A 100 -4.46 -15.22 -3.09
C LYS A 100 -5.63 -14.70 -2.24
N THR A 101 -5.82 -15.24 -1.04
CA THR A 101 -6.95 -14.82 -0.18
C THR A 101 -6.72 -13.42 0.37
N LEU A 102 -5.48 -13.06 0.72
CA LEU A 102 -5.14 -11.68 1.12
C LEU A 102 -5.38 -10.66 0.00
N GLN A 103 -5.05 -11.01 -1.24
CA GLN A 103 -5.32 -10.15 -2.39
C GLN A 103 -6.82 -9.97 -2.63
N GLU A 104 -7.59 -11.07 -2.62
CA GLU A 104 -9.04 -11.04 -2.79
C GLU A 104 -9.71 -10.20 -1.70
N GLU A 105 -9.33 -10.40 -0.42
CA GLU A 105 -9.83 -9.59 0.68
C GLU A 105 -9.49 -8.10 0.51
N ALA A 106 -8.25 -7.77 0.12
CA ALA A 106 -7.82 -6.40 -0.10
C ALA A 106 -8.62 -5.73 -1.24
N GLU A 107 -8.86 -6.46 -2.33
CA GLU A 107 -9.68 -5.97 -3.44
C GLU A 107 -11.14 -5.75 -3.01
N VAL A 108 -11.73 -6.70 -2.29
CA VAL A 108 -13.10 -6.56 -1.77
C VAL A 108 -13.21 -5.36 -0.85
N LEU A 109 -12.25 -5.17 0.05
CA LEU A 109 -12.22 -4.02 0.96
C LEU A 109 -12.07 -2.69 0.19
N ALA A 110 -11.22 -2.65 -0.84
CA ALA A 110 -11.06 -1.47 -1.70
C ALA A 110 -12.36 -1.14 -2.45
N ARG A 111 -13.02 -2.15 -3.05
CA ARG A 111 -14.30 -1.97 -3.73
C ARG A 111 -15.40 -1.53 -2.78
N LEU A 112 -15.47 -2.11 -1.57
CA LEU A 112 -16.44 -1.71 -0.55
C LEU A 112 -16.21 -0.27 -0.08
N LYS A 113 -14.96 0.16 0.06
CA LYS A 113 -14.62 1.54 0.41
C LYS A 113 -15.10 2.50 -0.69
N GLN A 114 -14.79 2.21 -1.95
CA GLN A 114 -15.26 3.00 -3.09
C GLN A 114 -16.79 3.03 -3.19
N ALA A 115 -17.45 1.89 -3.03
CA ALA A 115 -18.90 1.81 -3.04
C ALA A 115 -19.53 2.62 -1.90
N LYS A 116 -18.93 2.61 -0.70
CA LYS A 116 -19.37 3.45 0.42
C LYS A 116 -19.19 4.95 0.14
N GLU A 117 -18.08 5.35 -0.46
CA GLU A 117 -17.84 6.74 -0.88
C GLU A 117 -18.85 7.17 -1.96
N GLN A 118 -19.22 6.28 -2.88
CA GLN A 118 -20.27 6.51 -3.89
C GLN A 118 -21.69 6.41 -3.36
N ALA A 119 -21.91 5.70 -2.25
CA ALA A 119 -23.21 5.62 -1.59
C ALA A 119 -23.37 6.71 -0.51
N ALA A 120 -22.34 7.53 -0.26
CA ALA A 120 -22.43 8.62 0.69
C ALA A 120 -23.51 9.62 0.25
N PRO A 121 -24.41 10.02 1.16
CA PRO A 121 -25.51 10.92 0.84
C PRO A 121 -24.96 12.29 0.46
N LEU A 122 -25.29 12.75 -0.74
CA LEU A 122 -25.00 14.11 -1.17
C LEU A 122 -25.84 15.07 -0.33
N ARG A 123 -25.19 16.12 0.18
CA ARG A 123 -25.85 17.23 0.86
C ARG A 123 -25.68 18.49 0.03
N THR A 124 -26.69 19.33 0.04
CA THR A 124 -26.69 20.62 -0.67
C THR A 124 -26.54 21.75 0.33
N TRP A 125 -25.57 22.62 0.09
CA TRP A 125 -25.33 23.84 0.85
C TRP A 125 -25.56 25.06 -0.03
N LEU A 126 -26.23 26.05 0.53
CA LEU A 126 -26.45 27.37 -0.06
C LEU A 126 -25.53 28.36 0.66
N ILE A 127 -24.53 28.88 -0.04
CA ILE A 127 -23.53 29.79 0.53
C ILE A 127 -23.67 31.16 -0.16
N PRO A 128 -24.28 32.16 0.50
CA PRO A 128 -24.35 33.51 -0.06
C PRO A 128 -22.97 34.16 -0.03
N VAL A 129 -22.60 34.84 -1.10
CA VAL A 129 -21.32 35.54 -1.23
C VAL A 129 -21.57 37.04 -1.09
N ASN A 130 -20.97 37.67 -0.08
CA ASN A 130 -21.24 39.08 0.25
C ASN A 130 -20.17 40.06 -0.28
N TYR A 131 -18.92 39.62 -0.40
CA TYR A 131 -17.78 40.49 -0.69
C TYR A 131 -17.05 40.15 -2.00
N ALA A 132 -17.59 39.23 -2.80
CA ALA A 132 -17.04 38.79 -4.08
C ALA A 132 -18.16 38.35 -5.04
N GLN A 133 -17.85 38.27 -6.33
CA GLN A 133 -18.78 37.67 -7.29
C GLN A 133 -18.68 36.14 -7.22
N ALA A 134 -19.81 35.46 -7.06
CA ALA A 134 -19.86 34.01 -6.99
C ALA A 134 -19.34 33.32 -8.27
N SER A 135 -19.42 34.00 -9.42
CA SER A 135 -18.86 33.55 -10.71
C SER A 135 -17.33 33.44 -10.69
N GLU A 136 -16.64 34.34 -10.00
CA GLU A 136 -15.17 34.37 -9.91
C GLU A 136 -14.64 33.27 -8.97
N LEU A 137 -15.45 32.84 -8.00
CA LEU A 137 -15.10 31.80 -7.03
C LEU A 137 -15.28 30.37 -7.56
N LEU A 138 -16.03 30.19 -8.65
CA LEU A 138 -16.28 28.89 -9.28
C LEU A 138 -15.04 28.01 -9.51
N PRO A 139 -13.97 28.50 -10.16
CA PRO A 139 -12.79 27.67 -10.44
C PRO A 139 -12.08 27.24 -9.16
N HIS A 140 -12.07 28.08 -8.12
CA HIS A 140 -11.45 27.79 -6.83
C HIS A 140 -12.26 26.76 -6.04
N VAL A 141 -13.59 26.89 -6.02
CA VAL A 141 -14.47 25.93 -5.35
C VAL A 141 -14.44 24.58 -6.05
N LYS A 142 -14.46 24.54 -7.39
CA LYS A 142 -14.38 23.28 -8.17
C LYS A 142 -13.13 22.46 -7.85
N ALA A 143 -12.00 23.09 -7.55
CA ALA A 143 -10.76 22.40 -7.21
C ALA A 143 -10.78 21.75 -5.82
N LEU A 144 -11.71 22.17 -4.94
CA LEU A 144 -11.84 21.69 -3.57
C LEU A 144 -12.98 20.68 -3.37
N LEU A 145 -13.80 20.45 -4.41
CA LEU A 145 -14.92 19.50 -4.35
C LEU A 145 -14.44 18.05 -4.45
N SER A 146 -15.22 17.14 -3.86
CA SER A 146 -15.00 15.71 -4.08
C SER A 146 -15.26 15.32 -5.55
N PRO A 147 -14.82 14.14 -6.00
CA PRO A 147 -15.09 13.63 -7.36
C PRO A 147 -16.57 13.57 -7.74
N ARG A 148 -17.48 13.60 -6.75
CA ARG A 148 -18.94 13.60 -6.94
C ARG A 148 -19.59 14.95 -6.68
N GLY A 149 -18.81 15.94 -6.24
CA GLY A 149 -19.29 17.25 -5.91
C GLY A 149 -19.65 18.06 -7.16
N SER A 150 -20.75 18.80 -7.10
CA SER A 150 -21.13 19.76 -8.13
C SER A 150 -21.33 21.14 -7.52
N VAL A 151 -20.95 22.18 -8.26
CA VAL A 151 -21.17 23.57 -7.88
C VAL A 151 -21.90 24.30 -8.99
N SER A 152 -22.96 25.00 -8.61
CA SER A 152 -23.73 25.90 -9.45
C SER A 152 -23.79 27.28 -8.81
N VAL A 153 -24.02 28.31 -9.62
CA VAL A 153 -24.11 29.70 -9.17
C VAL A 153 -25.49 30.24 -9.53
N ASP A 154 -26.17 30.82 -8.56
CA ASP A 154 -27.31 31.69 -8.81
C ASP A 154 -26.83 33.15 -8.83
N ALA A 155 -26.75 33.72 -10.03
CA ALA A 155 -26.29 35.10 -10.25
C ALA A 155 -27.28 36.15 -9.72
N ARG A 156 -28.58 35.82 -9.58
CA ARG A 156 -29.60 36.76 -9.09
C ARG A 156 -29.47 36.99 -7.59
N THR A 157 -29.06 35.97 -6.84
CA THR A 157 -28.93 36.00 -5.38
C THR A 157 -27.47 35.95 -4.92
N ASN A 158 -26.51 36.03 -5.85
CA ASN A 158 -25.07 35.85 -5.62
C ASN A 158 -24.75 34.69 -4.67
N THR A 159 -25.42 33.55 -4.87
CA THR A 159 -25.35 32.39 -3.98
C THR A 159 -24.68 31.22 -4.70
N LEU A 160 -23.75 30.57 -4.01
CA LEU A 160 -23.14 29.31 -4.42
C LEU A 160 -23.99 28.14 -3.94
N ILE A 161 -24.40 27.30 -4.88
CA ILE A 161 -25.11 26.05 -4.62
C ILE A 161 -24.08 24.93 -4.75
N VAL A 162 -23.66 24.38 -3.61
CA VAL A 162 -22.66 23.31 -3.55
C VAL A 162 -23.35 22.02 -3.16
N THR A 163 -23.19 20.96 -3.95
CA THR A 163 -23.67 19.62 -3.62
C THR A 163 -22.45 18.72 -3.48
N ASP A 164 -22.20 18.17 -2.30
CA ASP A 164 -21.02 17.32 -2.05
C ASP A 164 -21.30 16.25 -0.97
N VAL A 165 -20.43 15.22 -0.88
CA VAL A 165 -20.50 14.11 0.08
C VAL A 165 -19.96 14.48 1.46
N GLU A 166 -18.99 15.39 1.52
CA GLU A 166 -18.44 15.93 2.78
C GLU A 166 -18.72 17.43 2.84
N ALA A 167 -18.90 17.96 4.06
CA ALA A 167 -19.10 19.40 4.23
C ALA A 167 -17.87 20.14 3.67
N PRO A 168 -18.06 21.21 2.85
CA PRO A 168 -16.95 22.03 2.41
C PRO A 168 -16.19 22.52 3.65
N ARG A 169 -14.93 22.13 3.79
CA ARG A 169 -14.05 22.71 4.82
C ARG A 169 -13.68 24.10 4.34
N LEU A 170 -14.50 25.08 4.72
CA LEU A 170 -14.16 26.48 4.57
C LEU A 170 -13.04 26.80 5.57
N PRO A 171 -11.91 27.39 5.14
CA PRO A 171 -10.91 27.91 6.05
C PRO A 171 -11.44 29.08 6.90
#